data_AF-A0A523VWX5-F1
#
_entry.id   AF-A0A523VWX5-F1
#
_cell.length_a   1.000
_cell.length_b   1.000
_cell.length_c   1.000
_cell.angle_alpha   90.00
_cell.angle_beta   90.00
_cell.angle_gamma   90.00
#
_symmetry.space_group_name_H-M   'P 1'
#
loop_
_entity.id
_entity.type
_entity.pdbx_description
1 polymer ?
#
loop_
_entity_poly.entity_id
_entity_poly.type
_entity_poly.pdbx_seq_one_letter_code
_entity_poly.pdbx_strand_id
1 'polypeptide(L)'
;MAIGTLPKQRRTFTLSTQVLRWIESKAKEQKTTRSALVDQLLDRYLQQEKARQMEEGYKALRGILKGTAKASKSLQKKVIPDY
;
A
#
# COMPACT_ATOMS: atom_id res chain seq x y z
N MET A 1 -18.23 -25.23 -3.89
CA MET A 1 -17.80 -23.99 -4.57
C MET A 1 -16.37 -24.18 -5.02
N ALA A 2 -16.13 -24.41 -6.31
CA ALA A 2 -14.78 -24.48 -6.84
C ALA A 2 -14.19 -23.07 -6.79
N ILE A 3 -13.14 -22.86 -6.00
CA ILE A 3 -12.36 -21.63 -6.00
C ILE A 3 -11.64 -21.63 -7.34
N GLY A 4 -12.26 -21.04 -8.36
CA GLY A 4 -11.67 -20.90 -9.68
C GLY A 4 -10.37 -20.14 -9.53
N THR A 5 -9.25 -20.83 -9.67
CA THR A 5 -7.94 -20.20 -9.77
C THR A 5 -7.96 -19.39 -11.06
N LEU A 6 -8.07 -18.06 -10.92
CA LEU A 6 -7.95 -17.14 -12.04
C LEU A 6 -6.65 -17.49 -12.81
N PRO A 7 -6.73 -17.63 -14.15
CA PRO A 7 -5.57 -18.03 -14.93
C PRO A 7 -4.43 -17.04 -14.70
N LYS A 8 -3.23 -17.56 -14.40
CA LYS A 8 -2.03 -16.74 -14.21
C LYS A 8 -1.80 -15.91 -15.49
N GLN A 9 -2.01 -14.60 -15.39
CA GLN A 9 -1.85 -13.70 -16.53
C GLN A 9 -0.37 -13.56 -16.87
N ARG A 10 0.00 -13.87 -18.11
CA ARG A 10 1.37 -13.67 -18.58
C ARG A 10 1.63 -12.17 -18.73
N ARG A 11 2.73 -11.70 -18.13
CA ARG A 11 3.18 -10.30 -18.21
C ARG A 11 4.59 -10.26 -18.77
N THR A 12 4.87 -9.26 -19.60
CA THR A 12 6.18 -9.03 -20.20
C THR A 12 6.69 -7.67 -19.76
N PHE A 13 7.97 -7.62 -19.38
CA PHE A 13 8.63 -6.41 -18.92
C PHE A 13 9.92 -6.21 -19.71
N THR A 14 10.19 -4.97 -20.11
CA THR A 14 11.48 -4.59 -20.66
C THR A 14 12.32 -4.03 -19.52
N LEU A 15 13.42 -4.72 -19.20
CA LEU A 15 14.31 -4.37 -18.10
C LEU A 15 15.70 -4.03 -18.64
N SER A 16 16.42 -3.13 -17.97
CA SER A 16 17.82 -2.89 -18.30
C SER A 16 18.68 -4.12 -18.00
N THR A 17 19.81 -4.25 -18.69
CA THR A 17 20.74 -5.38 -18.52
C THR A 17 21.25 -5.51 -17.09
N GLN A 18 21.44 -4.39 -16.39
CA GLN A 18 21.87 -4.37 -14.99
C GLN A 18 20.81 -4.98 -14.07
N VAL A 19 19.53 -4.65 -14.28
CA VAL A 19 18.42 -5.20 -13.50
C VAL A 19 18.26 -6.69 -13.77
N LEU A 20 18.38 -7.12 -15.03
CA LEU A 20 18.36 -8.54 -15.41
C LEU A 20 19.44 -9.35 -14.70
N ARG A 21 20.70 -8.87 -14.71
CA ARG A 21 21.82 -9.52 -14.02
C ARG A 21 21.59 -9.58 -12.51
N TRP A 22 21.03 -8.51 -11.92
CA TRP A 22 20.73 -8.48 -10.50
C TRP A 22 19.65 -9.50 -10.13
N ILE A 23 18.57 -9.60 -10.91
CA ILE A 23 17.51 -10.61 -10.72
C ILE A 23 18.11 -12.02 -10.81
N GLU A 24 18.97 -12.27 -11.79
CA GLU A 24 19.62 -13.57 -11.96
C GLU A 24 20.52 -13.94 -10.77
N SER A 25 21.35 -13.01 -10.31
CA SER A 25 22.20 -13.22 -9.12
C SER A 25 21.35 -13.53 -7.89
N LYS A 26 20.31 -12.73 -7.64
CA LYS A 26 19.44 -12.88 -6.47
C LYS A 26 18.61 -14.15 -6.51
N ALA A 27 18.11 -14.54 -7.68
CA ALA A 27 17.40 -15.80 -7.85
C ALA A 27 18.32 -16.99 -7.53
N LYS A 28 19.58 -16.93 -7.98
CA LYS A 28 20.59 -17.97 -7.68
C LYS A 28 20.95 -18.02 -6.20
N GLU A 29 21.21 -16.88 -5.57
CA GLU A 29 21.50 -16.77 -4.13
C GLU A 29 20.36 -17.36 -3.28
N GLN A 30 19.11 -17.07 -3.65
CA GLN A 30 17.91 -17.51 -2.92
C GLN A 30 17.42 -18.89 -3.35
N LYS A 31 18.11 -19.57 -4.27
CA LYS A 31 17.71 -20.87 -4.84
C LYS A 31 16.25 -20.90 -5.32
N THR A 32 15.82 -19.80 -5.95
CA THR A 32 14.45 -19.64 -6.46
C THR A 32 14.44 -19.34 -7.95
N THR A 33 13.28 -19.39 -8.58
CA THR A 33 13.13 -19.03 -10.00
C THR A 33 13.08 -17.51 -10.15
N ARG A 34 13.51 -17.00 -11.32
CA ARG A 34 13.41 -15.57 -11.65
C ARG A 34 11.98 -15.05 -11.51
N SER A 35 10.99 -15.83 -11.97
CA SER A 35 9.58 -15.46 -11.87
C SER A 35 9.10 -15.41 -10.43
N ALA A 36 9.44 -16.39 -9.60
CA ALA A 36 9.05 -16.38 -8.18
C ALA A 36 9.67 -15.20 -7.43
N LEU A 37 10.93 -14.86 -7.71
CA LEU A 37 11.59 -13.68 -7.13
C LEU A 37 10.86 -12.39 -7.52
N VAL A 38 10.52 -12.24 -8.81
CA VAL A 38 9.81 -11.06 -9.32
C VAL A 38 8.41 -10.96 -8.73
N ASP A 39 7.66 -12.07 -8.67
CA ASP A 39 6.33 -12.13 -8.05
C ASP A 39 6.41 -11.66 -6.58
N GLN A 40 7.38 -12.17 -5.82
CA GLN A 40 7.60 -11.78 -4.42
C GLN A 40 7.96 -10.30 -4.25
N LEU A 41 8.79 -9.76 -5.16
CA LEU A 41 9.16 -8.34 -5.14
C LEU A 41 7.94 -7.45 -5.41
N LEU A 42 7.12 -7.80 -6.40
CA LEU A 42 5.91 -7.07 -6.74
C LEU A 42 4.88 -7.12 -5.61
N ASP A 43 4.69 -8.28 -4.99
CA ASP A 43 3.77 -8.42 -3.86
C ASP A 43 4.22 -7.57 -2.67
N ARG A 44 5.51 -7.57 -2.33
CA ARG A 44 6.04 -6.74 -1.26
C ARG A 44 5.85 -5.25 -1.56
N TYR A 45 6.12 -4.82 -2.80
CA TYR A 45 5.90 -3.44 -3.22
C TYR A 45 4.44 -3.03 -3.07
N LEU A 46 3.51 -3.86 -3.57
CA LEU A 46 2.07 -3.60 -3.48
C LEU A 46 1.58 -3.53 -2.03
N GLN A 47 2.10 -4.38 -1.13
CA GLN A 47 1.76 -4.32 0.28
C GLN A 47 2.26 -3.02 0.94
N GLN A 48 3.47 -2.59 0.62
CA GLN A 48 4.02 -1.32 1.12
C GLN A 48 3.23 -0.11 0.62
N GLU A 49 2.88 -0.10 -0.67
CA GLU A 49 2.06 0.96 -1.27
C GLU A 49 0.68 1.05 -0.59
N LYS A 50 0.03 -0.11 -0.37
CA LYS A 50 -1.24 -0.17 0.37
C LYS A 50 -1.11 0.35 1.80
N ALA A 51 -0.06 -0.06 2.51
CA ALA A 51 0.17 0.40 3.88
C ALA A 51 0.37 1.92 3.94
N ARG A 52 1.11 2.49 2.98
CA ARG A 52 1.30 3.94 2.86
C ARG A 52 -0.01 4.68 2.59
N GLN A 53 -0.82 4.19 1.64
CA GLN A 53 -2.14 4.76 1.36
C GLN A 53 -3.06 4.71 2.58
N MET A 54 -3.03 3.63 3.36
CA MET A 54 -3.78 3.55 4.62
C MET A 54 -3.29 4.60 5.62
N GLU A 55 -1.98 4.77 5.79
CA GLU A 55 -1.43 5.78 6.70
C GLU A 55 -1.86 7.20 6.31
N GLU A 56 -1.83 7.53 5.02
CA GLU A 56 -2.29 8.81 4.49
C GLU A 56 -3.80 8.99 4.74
N GLY A 57 -4.60 7.95 4.50
CA GLY A 57 -6.03 7.94 4.82
C GLY A 57 -6.32 8.17 6.31
N TYR A 58 -5.58 7.49 7.21
CA TYR A 58 -5.69 7.69 8.65
C TYR A 58 -5.32 9.12 9.06
N LYS A 59 -4.27 9.71 8.46
CA LYS A 59 -3.90 11.12 8.71
C LYS A 59 -5.02 12.07 8.29
N ALA A 60 -5.63 11.85 7.12
CA ALA A 60 -6.75 12.66 6.64
C ALA A 60 -7.96 12.56 7.60
N LEU A 61 -8.35 11.34 7.98
CA LEU A 61 -9.46 11.12 8.92
C LEU A 61 -9.19 11.74 10.29
N ARG A 62 -7.95 11.64 10.80
CA ARG A 62 -7.56 12.30 12.06
C ARG A 62 -7.66 13.82 11.95
N GLY A 63 -7.31 14.40 10.80
CA GLY A 63 -7.48 15.83 10.51
C GLY A 63 -8.95 16.24 10.56
N ILE A 64 -9.81 15.48 9.88
CA ILE A 64 -11.26 15.71 9.87
C ILE A 64 -11.82 15.62 11.30
N LEU A 65 -11.50 14.56 12.05
CA LEU A 65 -11.96 14.38 13.44
C LEU A 65 -11.53 15.53 14.36
N LYS A 66 -10.30 16.02 14.22
CA LYS A 66 -9.84 17.20 14.97
C LYS A 66 -10.60 18.46 14.56
N GLY A 67 -10.84 18.64 13.27
CA GLY A 67 -11.63 19.75 12.73
C GLY A 67 -13.06 19.75 13.24
N THR A 68 -13.74 18.60 13.19
CA THR A 68 -15.12 18.44 13.67
C THR A 68 -15.22 18.58 15.17
N ALA A 69 -14.27 18.03 15.96
CA ALA A 69 -14.23 18.22 17.40
C ALA A 69 -14.02 19.70 17.79
N LYS A 70 -13.18 20.44 17.05
CA LYS A 70 -12.97 21.87 17.26
C LYS A 70 -14.22 22.68 16.90
N ALA A 71 -14.86 22.38 15.78
CA ALA A 71 -16.11 23.01 15.37
C ALA A 71 -17.24 22.74 16.37
N SER A 72 -17.36 21.50 16.86
CA SER A 72 -18.34 21.10 17.87
C SER A 72 -18.14 21.85 19.19
N LYS A 73 -16.89 21.93 19.71
CA LYS A 73 -16.59 22.76 20.90
C LYS A 73 -16.88 24.25 20.69
N SER A 74 -16.57 24.77 19.50
CA SER A 74 -16.86 26.17 19.17
C SER A 74 -18.36 26.45 19.11
N LEU A 75 -19.16 25.51 18.60
CA LEU A 75 -20.62 25.62 18.56
C LEU A 75 -21.21 25.52 19.97
N GLN A 76 -20.75 24.60 20.82
CA GLN A 76 -21.18 24.51 22.22
C GLN A 76 -20.94 25.81 23.00
N LYS A 77 -19.76 26.44 22.84
CA LYS A 77 -19.46 27.74 23.45
C LYS A 77 -20.30 28.91 22.91
N LYS A 78 -20.82 28.78 21.68
CA LYS A 78 -21.68 29.82 21.06
C LYS A 78 -23.14 29.69 21.49
N VAL A 79 -23.57 28.48 21.87
CA VAL A 79 -24.97 28.15 22.19
C VAL A 79 -25.24 28.20 23.70
N ILE A 80 -24.22 28.03 24.54
CA ILE A 80 -24.32 28.22 26.00
C ILE A 80 -23.53 29.49 26.35
N PRO A 81 -24.18 30.64 26.54
CA PRO A 81 -23.50 31.81 27.09
C PRO A 81 -23.15 31.54 28.54
N ASP A 82 -21.90 31.79 28.94
CA ASP A 82 -21.51 31.89 30.35
C ASP A 82 -22.28 33.07 30.97
N TYR A 83 -23.36 32.76 31.70
CA TYR A 83 -24.04 33.64 32.65
C TYR A 83 -23.91 33.04 34.04
#